data_AF-A0A142XC24-F1
#
_entry.id   AF-A0A142XC24-F1
#
_cell.length_a   1.000
_cell.length_b   1.000
_cell.length_c   1.000
_cell.angle_alpha   90.00
_cell.angle_beta   90.00
_cell.angle_gamma   90.00
#
_symmetry.space_group_name_H-M   'P 1'
#
loop_
_entity.id
_entity.type
_entity.pdbx_description
1 polymer ?
#
loop_
_entity_poly.entity_id
_entity_poly.type
_entity_poly.pdbx_seq_one_letter_code
_entity_poly.pdbx_strand_id
1 'polypeptide(L)'
;MSAPDPVAFHRLATNPRVLTGSFFLGHYLHVFATARQWDDVALAAWLACEVTTLDHLRLCRSLHTDADYELVAGTFGVSAERLREVMQG
;
A
#
# COMPACT_ATOMS: atom_id res chain seq x y z
N MET A 1 -12.56 -11.71 18.34
CA MET A 1 -11.25 -11.07 18.13
C MET A 1 -11.48 -9.57 18.18
N SER A 2 -10.81 -8.84 19.07
CA SER A 2 -10.86 -7.37 19.06
C SER A 2 -10.15 -6.85 17.81
N ALA A 3 -10.71 -5.82 17.17
CA ALA A 3 -10.04 -5.15 16.07
C ALA A 3 -8.69 -4.58 16.56
N PRO A 4 -7.63 -4.60 15.73
CA PRO A 4 -6.35 -4.00 16.09
C PRO A 4 -6.53 -2.51 16.40
N ASP A 5 -5.77 -2.00 17.37
CA ASP A 5 -5.73 -0.58 17.69
C ASP A 5 -5.30 0.22 16.45
N PRO A 6 -6.13 1.16 15.95
CA PRO A 6 -5.87 1.83 14.67
C PRO A 6 -4.61 2.71 14.71
N VAL A 7 -4.25 3.26 15.88
CA VAL A 7 -3.06 4.10 16.04
C VAL A 7 -1.79 3.22 16.04
N ALA A 8 -1.85 2.06 16.69
CA ALA A 8 -0.75 1.09 16.66
C ALA A 8 -0.57 0.51 15.26
N PHE A 9 -1.67 0.23 14.56
CA PHE A 9 -1.65 -0.28 13.20
C PHE A 9 -1.04 0.73 12.22
N HIS A 10 -1.49 1.98 12.27
CA HIS A 10 -0.93 3.06 11.46
C HIS A 10 0.58 3.26 11.71
N ARG A 11 1.02 3.18 12.98
CA ARG A 11 2.45 3.23 13.34
C ARG A 11 3.26 2.08 12.76
N LEU A 12 2.68 0.89 12.64
CA LEU A 12 3.34 -0.24 11.99
C LEU A 12 3.44 -0.04 10.48
N ALA A 13 2.36 0.39 9.83
CA ALA A 13 2.29 0.64 8.39
C ALA A 13 3.23 1.76 7.93
N THR A 14 3.42 2.79 8.76
CA THR A 14 4.34 3.92 8.51
C THR A 14 5.75 3.70 9.07
N ASN A 15 6.04 2.51 9.59
CA ASN A 15 7.38 2.21 10.10
C ASN A 15 8.41 2.30 8.94
N PRO A 16 9.57 2.95 9.14
CA PRO A 16 10.58 3.07 8.09
C PRO A 16 10.98 1.74 7.45
N ARG A 17 11.00 0.62 8.21
CA ARG A 17 11.33 -0.70 7.67
C ARG A 17 10.30 -1.22 6.65
N VAL A 18 9.04 -0.82 6.80
CA VAL A 18 7.96 -1.15 5.85
C VAL A 18 8.07 -0.25 4.61
N LEU A 19 8.41 1.03 4.79
CA LEU A 19 8.49 2.00 3.70
C LEU A 19 9.81 1.94 2.90
N THR A 20 10.85 1.31 3.42
CA THR A 20 12.15 1.17 2.71
C THR A 20 12.51 -0.28 2.39
N GLY A 21 11.80 -1.27 2.95
CA GLY A 21 12.06 -2.68 2.70
C GLY A 21 11.28 -3.21 1.50
N SER A 22 11.97 -3.63 0.44
CA SER A 22 11.37 -4.17 -0.79
C SER A 22 10.57 -5.47 -0.62
N PHE A 23 10.56 -6.07 0.58
CA PHE A 23 9.67 -7.18 0.92
C PHE A 23 8.20 -6.73 1.04
N PHE A 24 7.96 -5.47 1.38
CA PHE A 24 6.63 -4.92 1.61
C PHE A 24 6.19 -4.07 0.42
N LEU A 25 4.91 -4.12 0.10
CA LEU A 25 4.29 -3.21 -0.87
C LEU A 25 4.40 -1.75 -0.41
N GLY A 26 4.50 -1.52 0.90
CA GLY A 26 4.75 -0.19 1.47
C GLY A 26 5.98 0.51 0.92
N HIS A 27 7.02 -0.24 0.54
CA HIS A 27 8.20 0.33 -0.09
C HIS A 27 7.91 0.92 -1.46
N TYR A 28 7.26 0.15 -2.33
CA TYR A 28 6.93 0.58 -3.69
C TYR A 28 5.92 1.73 -3.68
N LEU A 29 4.92 1.67 -2.80
CA LEU A 29 3.97 2.77 -2.57
C LEU A 29 4.69 4.05 -2.14
N HIS A 30 5.68 3.93 -1.25
CA HIS A 30 6.46 5.07 -0.77
C HIS A 30 7.33 5.66 -1.88
N VAL A 31 8.04 4.84 -2.66
CA VAL A 31 8.85 5.30 -3.80
C VAL A 31 7.98 6.00 -4.83
N PHE A 32 6.86 5.38 -5.20
CA PHE A 32 5.92 5.91 -6.18
C PHE A 32 5.34 7.27 -5.79
N ALA A 33 4.92 7.42 -4.53
CA ALA A 33 4.41 8.67 -3.99
C ALA A 33 5.50 9.74 -3.88
N THR A 34 6.71 9.36 -3.45
CA THR A 34 7.85 10.28 -3.32
C THR A 34 8.23 10.87 -4.68
N ALA A 35 8.29 10.05 -5.73
CA ALA A 35 8.58 10.50 -7.09
C ALA A 35 7.55 11.53 -7.61
N ARG A 36 6.32 11.49 -7.10
CA ARG A 36 5.21 12.39 -7.47
C ARG A 36 4.98 13.52 -6.47
N GLN A 37 5.77 13.59 -5.40
CA GLN A 37 5.57 14.53 -4.28
C GLN A 37 4.16 14.43 -3.68
N TRP A 38 3.62 13.21 -3.59
CA TRP A 38 2.30 12.95 -3.03
C TRP A 38 2.37 12.59 -1.54
N ASP A 39 1.39 13.07 -0.79
CA ASP A 39 1.11 12.60 0.56
C ASP A 39 0.18 11.37 0.55
N ASP A 40 -0.10 10.84 1.73
CA ASP A 40 -0.95 9.65 1.89
C ASP A 40 -2.39 9.87 1.39
N VAL A 41 -2.90 11.09 1.51
CA VAL A 41 -4.25 11.44 1.05
C VAL A 41 -4.30 11.42 -0.47
N ALA A 42 -3.32 12.03 -1.14
CA ALA A 42 -3.21 12.03 -2.59
C ALA A 42 -3.00 10.61 -3.13
N LEU A 43 -2.14 9.80 -2.50
CA LEU A 43 -1.92 8.41 -2.89
C LEU A 43 -3.18 7.55 -2.73
N ALA A 44 -3.87 7.66 -1.59
CA ALA A 44 -5.11 6.92 -1.34
C ALA A 44 -6.22 7.33 -2.32
N ALA A 45 -6.38 8.62 -2.59
CA ALA A 45 -7.31 9.13 -3.58
C ALA A 45 -6.99 8.61 -4.99
N TRP A 46 -5.70 8.59 -5.36
CA TRP A 46 -5.27 8.03 -6.64
C TRP A 46 -5.49 6.52 -6.72
N LEU A 47 -5.37 5.77 -5.63
CA LEU A 47 -5.73 4.34 -5.57
C LEU A 47 -7.25 4.10 -5.49
N ALA A 48 -8.05 5.16 -5.34
CA ALA A 48 -9.49 5.13 -5.06
C ALA A 48 -9.82 4.33 -3.78
N CYS A 49 -9.03 4.50 -2.72
CA CYS A 49 -9.26 3.89 -1.41
C CYS A 49 -9.16 4.89 -0.26
N GLU A 50 -9.54 4.44 0.93
CA GLU A 50 -9.33 5.20 2.17
C GLU A 50 -7.87 5.14 2.63
N VAL A 51 -7.40 6.14 3.37
CA VAL A 51 -6.05 6.15 3.98
C VAL A 51 -5.84 4.95 4.92
N THR A 52 -6.90 4.48 5.58
CA THR A 52 -6.89 3.25 6.40
C THR A 52 -6.59 2.00 5.56
N THR A 53 -7.10 1.95 4.33
CA THR A 53 -6.82 0.89 3.36
C THR A 53 -5.37 0.97 2.87
N LEU A 54 -4.83 2.18 2.70
CA LEU A 54 -3.43 2.38 2.36
C LEU A 54 -2.49 1.77 3.42
N ASP A 55 -2.81 1.88 4.70
CA ASP A 55 -2.04 1.24 5.77
C ASP A 55 -2.05 -0.30 5.66
N HIS A 56 -3.18 -0.88 5.27
CA HIS A 56 -3.27 -2.32 5.03
C HIS A 56 -2.42 -2.74 3.82
N LEU A 57 -2.48 -1.97 2.74
CA LEU A 57 -1.68 -2.21 1.54
C LEU A 57 -0.17 -2.14 1.85
N ARG A 58 0.27 -1.20 2.68
CA ARG A 58 1.68 -1.07 3.08
C ARG A 58 2.24 -2.33 3.73
N LEU A 59 1.41 -3.07 4.46
CA LEU A 59 1.80 -4.28 5.17
C LEU A 59 1.66 -5.56 4.33
N CYS A 60 1.10 -5.45 3.12
CA CYS A 60 1.10 -6.55 2.17
C CYS A 60 2.53 -6.85 1.70
N ARG A 61 2.79 -8.10 1.31
CA ARG A 61 4.04 -8.46 0.62
C ARG A 61 4.09 -7.77 -0.74
N SER A 62 5.29 -7.51 -1.25
CA SER A 62 5.51 -7.14 -2.65
C SER A 62 4.83 -8.11 -3.61
N LEU A 63 4.31 -7.57 -4.71
CA LEU A 63 3.50 -8.31 -5.69
C LEU A 63 4.34 -8.68 -6.90
N HIS A 64 4.29 -9.93 -7.35
CA HIS A 64 5.18 -10.40 -8.42
C HIS A 64 4.45 -11.11 -9.56
N THR A 65 3.23 -11.57 -9.32
CA THR A 65 2.41 -12.29 -10.29
C THR A 65 1.06 -11.62 -10.49
N ASP A 66 0.43 -11.83 -11.64
CA ASP A 66 -0.94 -11.34 -11.88
C ASP A 66 -1.92 -11.80 -10.79
N ALA A 67 -1.75 -13.02 -10.27
CA ALA A 67 -2.56 -13.52 -9.18
C ALA A 67 -2.41 -12.70 -7.89
N ASP A 68 -1.21 -12.20 -7.58
CA ASP A 68 -0.99 -11.34 -6.41
C ASP A 68 -1.74 -10.01 -6.57
N TYR A 69 -1.66 -9.40 -7.76
CA TYR A 69 -2.33 -8.14 -8.06
C TYR A 69 -3.85 -8.28 -7.97
N GLU A 70 -4.42 -9.31 -8.59
CA GLU A 70 -5.87 -9.55 -8.54
C GLU A 70 -6.34 -9.86 -7.12
N LEU A 71 -5.57 -10.63 -6.35
CA LEU A 71 -5.90 -10.95 -4.96
C LEU A 71 -5.95 -9.70 -4.08
N VAL A 72 -4.90 -8.86 -4.11
CA VAL A 72 -4.84 -7.64 -3.31
C VAL A 72 -5.88 -6.63 -3.77
N ALA A 73 -6.04 -6.46 -5.08
CA ALA A 73 -7.07 -5.59 -5.67
C ALA A 73 -8.48 -5.99 -5.20
N GLY A 74 -8.83 -7.27 -5.31
CA GLY A 74 -10.14 -7.78 -4.87
C GLY A 74 -10.34 -7.71 -3.37
N THR A 75 -9.29 -7.90 -2.58
CA THR A 75 -9.37 -7.86 -1.10
C THR A 75 -9.62 -6.45 -0.58
N PHE A 76 -8.99 -5.44 -1.18
CA PHE A 76 -9.02 -4.06 -0.69
C PHE A 76 -9.87 -3.10 -1.55
N GLY A 77 -10.47 -3.60 -2.64
CA GLY A 77 -11.30 -2.78 -3.53
C GLY A 77 -10.51 -1.73 -4.32
N VAL A 78 -9.24 -2.02 -4.63
CA VAL A 78 -8.35 -1.14 -5.42
C VAL A 78 -8.11 -1.67 -6.82
N SER A 79 -7.59 -0.83 -7.74
CA SER A 79 -7.29 -1.27 -9.10
C SER A 79 -5.99 -2.10 -9.16
N ALA A 80 -6.07 -3.31 -9.70
CA ALA A 80 -4.91 -4.15 -9.98
C ALA A 80 -3.94 -3.49 -10.98
N GLU A 81 -4.45 -2.73 -11.95
CA GLU A 81 -3.64 -1.97 -12.91
C GLU A 81 -2.81 -0.89 -12.20
N ARG A 82 -3.42 -0.14 -11.28
CA ARG A 82 -2.71 0.87 -10.49
C ARG A 82 -1.65 0.25 -9.58
N LEU A 83 -1.93 -0.92 -9.00
CA LEU A 83 -0.93 -1.66 -8.22
C LEU A 83 0.25 -2.11 -9.09
N ARG A 84 0.02 -2.53 -10.34
CA ARG A 84 1.09 -2.84 -11.30
C ARG A 84 1.94 -1.61 -11.60
N GLU A 85 1.33 -0.43 -11.79
CA GLU A 85 2.07 0.83 -12.01
C GLU A 85 2.96 1.17 -10.80
N VAL A 86 2.45 1.00 -9.58
CA VAL A 86 3.23 1.19 -8.34
C VAL A 86 4.46 0.28 -8.29
N MET A 87 4.33 -0.98 -8.73
CA MET A 87 5.43 -1.95 -8.70
C MET A 87 6.48 -1.76 -9.82
N GLN A 88 6.22 -0.88 -10.79
CA GLN A 88 7.12 -0.58 -11.93
C GLN A 88 7.87 0.75 -11.78
N GLY A 89 7.44 1.63 -10.87
CA GLY A 89 8.04 2.93 -10.61
C GLY A 89 9.15 2.91 -9.56
#